data_AF-A0A8T0JW08-F1
#
_entry.id   AF-A0A8T0JW08-F1
#
_cell.length_a   1.000
_cell.length_b   1.000
_cell.length_c   1.000
_cell.angle_alpha   90.00
_cell.angle_beta   90.00
_cell.angle_gamma   90.00
#
_symmetry.space_group_name_H-M   'P 1'
#
loop_
_entity.id
_entity.type
_entity.pdbx_description
1 polymer ?
#
loop_
_entity_poly.entity_id
_entity_poly.type
_entity_poly.pdbx_seq_one_letter_code
_entity_poly.pdbx_strand_id
1 'polypeptide(L)'
;MMNFLNGTISPWFIIPMLAFFISLAFPTILNLLSKLNSKSAKNLPPSPPKLPVIGNLHQLGNLTHHTLQSFAQTYGPLMVLHFGKVPVLVVSNAEAAREILKNQDHVFCNRPHRKMFDIFWYGSRDVASAPYGHYWRQVKSICVLHLLSGKKVQRFRRVREEEAMIMVEKVMESCGSLKAVNLTDLFSDVTNDIVCRSVIGRRYEGSVLRGPMSMLEEFLGASVIGDYIPWLDWVGRVNGMYGRAKCVAKQLDEFLDEVVDEHVRMRNHDGDVVNGGDMQNDFVDILLEIQKTSSTTDFQVDRTIMKALIMQFDWTVPAGVVGDQTFCLSETTGLTVHRKLPLLALASPHVKSSK
;
A
#
# COMPACT_ATOMS: atom_id res chain seq x y z
N MET A 1 55.91 -0.18 2.19
CA MET A 1 54.51 -0.61 2.05
C MET A 1 54.44 -2.12 1.69
N MET A 2 55.08 -3.00 2.47
CA MET A 2 55.06 -4.45 2.16
C MET A 2 55.44 -5.41 3.31
N ASN A 3 55.39 -4.99 4.58
CA ASN A 3 55.75 -5.86 5.72
C ASN A 3 54.65 -6.01 6.79
N PHE A 4 53.40 -5.63 6.50
CA PHE A 4 52.28 -5.78 7.46
C PHE A 4 51.44 -7.06 7.26
N LEU A 5 51.84 -7.95 6.34
CA LEU A 5 51.09 -9.17 5.98
C LEU A 5 51.74 -10.50 6.40
N ASN A 6 52.83 -10.48 7.18
CA ASN A 6 53.50 -11.69 7.69
C ASN A 6 53.41 -11.84 9.23
N GLY A 7 52.39 -11.26 9.86
CA GLY A 7 52.04 -11.60 11.23
C GLY A 7 51.24 -12.89 11.23
N THR A 8 51.86 -14.02 11.58
CA THR A 8 51.12 -15.26 11.86
C THR A 8 50.09 -14.97 12.94
N ILE A 9 48.81 -14.90 12.55
CA ILE A 9 47.69 -14.72 13.49
C ILE A 9 47.82 -15.84 14.53
N SER A 10 48.01 -15.47 15.79
CA SER A 10 48.31 -16.46 16.83
C SER A 10 47.12 -17.43 16.97
N PRO A 11 47.36 -18.75 17.10
CA PRO A 11 46.29 -19.74 17.24
C PRO A 11 45.34 -19.42 18.41
N TRP A 12 45.85 -18.73 19.43
CA TRP A 12 45.12 -18.33 20.62
C TRP A 12 44.01 -17.31 20.37
N PHE A 13 44.02 -16.57 19.26
CA PHE A 13 42.92 -15.69 18.87
C PHE A 13 41.92 -16.37 17.93
N ILE A 14 42.38 -17.31 17.10
CA ILE A 14 41.53 -18.02 16.13
C ILE A 14 40.60 -19.00 16.84
N ILE A 15 41.11 -19.74 17.82
CA ILE A 15 40.36 -20.77 18.56
C ILE A 15 39.11 -20.18 19.27
N PRO A 16 39.20 -19.12 20.08
CA PRO A 16 38.01 -18.54 20.74
C PRO A 16 37.06 -17.89 19.73
N MET A 17 37.56 -17.31 18.63
CA MET A 17 36.71 -16.74 17.59
C MET A 17 35.91 -17.85 16.86
N LEU A 18 36.57 -18.95 16.50
CA LEU A 18 35.92 -20.10 15.88
C LEU A 18 34.91 -20.76 16.85
N ALA A 19 35.28 -20.90 18.13
CA ALA A 19 34.39 -21.43 19.17
C ALA A 19 33.16 -20.54 19.39
N PHE A 20 33.30 -19.22 19.30
CA PHE A 20 32.19 -18.27 19.36
C PHE A 20 31.24 -18.44 18.16
N PHE A 21 31.77 -18.54 16.93
CA PHE A 21 30.94 -18.78 15.74
C PHE A 21 30.27 -20.16 15.74
N ILE A 22 30.96 -21.21 16.20
CA ILE A 22 30.38 -22.55 16.36
C ILE A 22 29.31 -22.56 17.44
N SER A 23 29.54 -21.90 18.58
CA SER A 23 28.54 -21.76 19.66
C SER A 23 27.29 -21.00 19.19
N LEU A 24 27.46 -19.99 18.35
CA LEU A 24 26.35 -19.26 17.74
C LEU A 24 25.59 -20.10 16.69
N ALA A 25 26.31 -20.92 15.91
CA ALA A 25 25.73 -21.78 14.89
C ALA A 25 25.10 -23.07 15.46
N PHE A 26 25.61 -23.61 16.57
CA PHE A 26 25.23 -24.90 17.12
C PHE A 26 23.72 -25.02 17.50
N PRO A 27 23.09 -24.03 18.17
CA PRO A 27 21.65 -24.04 18.41
C PRO A 27 20.83 -24.00 17.12
N THR A 28 21.33 -23.29 16.10
CA THR A 28 20.64 -23.20 14.80
C THR A 28 20.70 -24.52 14.03
N ILE A 29 21.84 -25.22 14.09
CA ILE A 29 22.04 -26.54 13.50
C ILE A 29 21.21 -27.60 14.24
N LEU A 30 21.19 -27.59 15.58
CA LEU A 30 20.35 -28.49 16.38
C LEU A 30 18.86 -28.29 16.10
N ASN A 31 18.40 -27.03 15.97
CA ASN A 31 17.01 -26.72 15.61
C ASN A 31 16.68 -27.11 14.15
N LEU A 32 17.66 -27.08 13.25
CA LEU A 32 17.50 -27.56 11.87
C LEU A 32 17.38 -29.10 11.85
N LEU A 33 18.25 -29.80 12.58
CA LEU A 33 18.25 -31.25 12.70
C LEU A 33 16.98 -31.78 13.39
N SER A 34 16.47 -31.09 14.41
CA SER A 34 15.22 -31.47 15.07
C SER A 34 13.98 -31.27 14.16
N LYS A 35 13.99 -30.26 13.29
CA LYS A 35 12.94 -30.03 12.29
C LYS A 35 12.97 -31.03 11.13
N LEU A 36 14.15 -31.49 10.73
CA LEU A 36 14.31 -32.55 9.73
C LEU A 36 13.71 -33.89 10.20
N ASN A 37 13.67 -34.13 11.52
CA ASN A 37 13.06 -35.31 12.13
C ASN A 37 11.56 -35.18 12.45
N SER A 38 10.92 -34.04 12.13
CA SER A 38 9.48 -33.85 12.32
C SER A 38 8.68 -34.60 11.24
N LYS A 39 8.39 -35.88 11.49
CA LYS A 39 7.40 -36.65 10.74
C LYS A 39 5.99 -36.34 11.24
N SER A 40 5.41 -35.21 10.84
CA SER A 40 3.95 -35.04 10.80
C SER A 40 3.54 -33.83 9.97
N ALA A 41 3.26 -34.07 8.69
CA ALA A 41 2.54 -33.13 7.82
C ALA A 41 1.65 -33.95 6.89
N LYS A 42 0.79 -34.83 7.45
CA LYS A 42 -0.01 -35.73 6.61
C LYS A 42 -1.07 -34.99 5.77
N ASN A 43 -1.39 -33.72 6.08
CA ASN A 43 -2.44 -32.94 5.42
C ASN A 43 -2.03 -31.49 5.07
N LEU A 44 -0.74 -31.14 5.06
CA LEU A 44 -0.34 -29.79 4.64
C LEU A 44 -0.21 -29.73 3.11
N PRO A 45 -0.59 -28.60 2.49
CA PRO A 45 -0.28 -28.39 1.08
C PRO A 45 1.22 -28.50 0.82
N PRO A 46 1.62 -28.85 -0.41
CA PRO A 46 3.02 -28.93 -0.81
C PRO A 46 3.77 -27.62 -0.55
N SER A 47 5.08 -27.70 -0.36
CA SER A 47 5.93 -26.55 -0.04
C SER A 47 7.30 -26.70 -0.72
N PRO A 48 7.80 -25.65 -1.41
CA PRO A 48 9.18 -25.60 -1.85
C PRO A 48 10.16 -25.74 -0.68
N PRO A 49 11.35 -26.32 -0.89
CA PRO A 49 12.39 -26.38 0.13
C PRO A 49 12.68 -25.00 0.71
N LYS A 50 12.74 -24.91 2.04
CA LYS A 50 12.93 -23.65 2.79
C LYS A 50 14.23 -23.66 3.58
N LEU A 51 14.85 -22.49 3.74
CA LEU A 51 16.02 -22.34 4.60
C LEU A 51 15.62 -22.09 6.05
N PRO A 52 16.47 -22.48 7.04
CA PRO A 52 16.26 -22.08 8.42
C PRO A 52 16.17 -20.55 8.56
N VAL A 53 15.40 -20.11 9.56
CA VAL A 53 15.16 -18.71 9.93
C VAL A 53 14.40 -17.90 8.87
N ILE A 54 14.89 -17.78 7.64
CA ILE A 54 14.31 -16.92 6.58
C ILE A 54 13.21 -17.60 5.77
N GLY A 55 13.13 -18.93 5.81
CA GLY A 55 12.13 -19.70 5.07
C GLY A 55 12.33 -19.61 3.55
N ASN A 56 11.28 -19.25 2.83
CA ASN A 56 11.21 -19.12 1.38
C ASN A 56 11.45 -17.67 0.89
N LEU A 57 11.75 -16.70 1.77
CA LEU A 57 12.00 -15.30 1.38
C LEU A 57 13.10 -15.15 0.33
N HIS A 58 14.18 -15.93 0.45
CA HIS A 58 15.32 -15.92 -0.47
C HIS A 58 14.98 -16.36 -1.90
N GLN A 59 13.81 -16.98 -2.11
CA GLN A 59 13.37 -17.47 -3.41
C GLN A 59 12.50 -16.45 -4.14
N LEU A 60 12.02 -15.42 -3.44
CA LEU A 60 11.20 -14.37 -4.03
C LEU A 60 12.09 -13.46 -4.88
N GLY A 61 11.79 -13.37 -6.18
CA GLY A 61 12.46 -12.43 -7.08
C GLY A 61 11.86 -11.04 -6.99
N ASN A 62 12.40 -10.11 -7.78
CA ASN A 62 11.88 -8.74 -7.87
C ASN A 62 10.42 -8.68 -8.38
N LEU A 63 9.98 -9.71 -9.11
CA LEU A 63 8.60 -9.89 -9.52
C LEU A 63 8.00 -11.07 -8.75
N THR A 64 7.53 -10.80 -7.53
CA THR A 64 7.10 -11.83 -6.59
C THR A 64 6.02 -12.73 -7.21
N HIS A 65 5.07 -12.13 -7.93
CA HIS A 65 3.98 -12.87 -8.56
C HIS A 65 4.43 -13.85 -9.65
N HIS A 66 5.52 -13.55 -10.40
CA HIS A 66 6.09 -14.50 -11.37
C HIS A 66 6.71 -15.71 -10.67
N THR A 67 7.45 -15.50 -9.58
CA THR A 67 7.97 -16.60 -8.77
C THR A 67 6.83 -17.46 -8.23
N LEU A 68 5.78 -16.83 -7.68
CA LEU A 68 4.62 -17.54 -7.14
C LEU A 68 3.87 -18.33 -8.23
N GLN A 69 3.76 -17.80 -9.44
CA GLN A 69 3.17 -18.51 -10.57
C GLN A 69 4.00 -19.75 -10.96
N SER A 70 5.32 -19.62 -11.07
CA SER A 70 6.22 -20.73 -11.36
C SER A 70 6.16 -21.81 -10.27
N PHE A 71 6.07 -21.40 -9.01
CA PHE A 71 5.85 -22.32 -7.90
C PHE A 71 4.50 -23.03 -8.00
N ALA A 72 3.42 -22.32 -8.38
CA ALA A 72 2.11 -22.94 -8.53
C ALA A 72 2.07 -23.98 -9.66
N GLN A 73 2.84 -23.76 -10.73
CA GLN A 73 3.01 -24.73 -11.82
C GLN A 73 3.80 -25.97 -11.38
N THR A 74 4.76 -25.80 -10.48
CA THR A 74 5.66 -26.88 -10.04
C THR A 74 5.08 -27.70 -8.87
N TYR A 75 4.56 -27.02 -7.86
CA TYR A 75 4.10 -27.62 -6.60
C TYR A 75 2.57 -27.78 -6.55
N GLY A 76 1.85 -27.16 -7.47
CA GLY A 76 0.39 -27.18 -7.53
C GLY A 76 -0.26 -25.87 -7.07
N PRO A 77 -1.55 -25.71 -7.33
CA PRO A 77 -2.26 -24.43 -7.18
C PRO A 77 -2.56 -24.04 -5.72
N LEU A 78 -2.29 -24.93 -4.77
CA LEU A 78 -2.40 -24.66 -3.33
C LEU A 78 -1.10 -25.12 -2.69
N MET A 79 -0.34 -24.18 -2.13
CA MET A 79 0.97 -24.48 -1.54
C MET A 79 1.26 -23.58 -0.35
N VAL A 80 2.12 -24.06 0.55
CA VAL A 80 2.55 -23.31 1.73
C VAL A 80 3.97 -22.80 1.54
N LEU A 81 4.18 -21.52 1.79
CA LEU A 81 5.48 -20.88 1.96
C LEU A 81 5.66 -20.44 3.41
N HIS A 82 6.89 -20.13 3.79
CA HIS A 82 7.21 -19.51 5.07
C HIS A 82 8.03 -18.26 4.82
N PHE A 83 7.53 -17.10 5.21
CA PHE A 83 8.30 -15.87 5.19
C PHE A 83 8.83 -15.59 6.60
N GLY A 84 10.09 -15.95 6.84
CA GLY A 84 10.62 -15.96 8.20
C GLY A 84 9.83 -16.91 9.12
N LYS A 85 9.20 -16.34 10.15
CA LYS A 85 8.30 -17.04 11.08
C LYS A 85 6.85 -17.11 10.58
N VAL A 86 6.49 -16.35 9.55
CA VAL A 86 5.10 -16.20 9.09
C VAL A 86 4.76 -17.29 8.06
N PRO A 87 3.79 -18.18 8.33
CA PRO A 87 3.29 -19.12 7.33
C PRO A 87 2.42 -18.39 6.30
N VAL A 88 2.59 -18.70 5.02
CA VAL A 88 1.88 -18.08 3.91
C VAL A 88 1.26 -19.16 3.04
N LEU A 89 -0.06 -19.16 2.92
CA LEU A 89 -0.78 -20.03 1.99
C LEU A 89 -0.91 -19.31 0.64
N VAL A 90 -0.35 -19.89 -0.41
CA VAL A 90 -0.50 -19.38 -1.78
C VAL A 90 -1.61 -20.14 -2.47
N VAL A 91 -2.53 -19.39 -3.07
CA VAL A 91 -3.75 -19.89 -3.71
C VAL A 91 -3.76 -19.40 -5.15
N SER A 92 -3.78 -20.33 -6.10
CA SER A 92 -3.63 -20.05 -7.53
C SER A 92 -4.68 -20.75 -8.38
N ASN A 93 -5.83 -21.14 -7.80
CA ASN A 93 -6.99 -21.61 -8.53
C ASN A 93 -8.30 -21.01 -7.96
N ALA A 94 -9.35 -21.02 -8.78
CA ALA A 94 -10.63 -20.42 -8.43
C ALA A 94 -11.40 -21.18 -7.33
N GLU A 95 -11.27 -22.50 -7.27
CA GLU A 95 -11.99 -23.34 -6.31
C GLU A 95 -11.53 -23.07 -4.88
N ALA A 96 -10.22 -23.10 -4.64
CA ALA A 96 -9.61 -22.79 -3.34
C ALA A 96 -9.78 -21.31 -2.98
N ALA A 97 -9.71 -20.40 -3.96
CA ALA A 97 -10.00 -18.98 -3.71
C ALA A 97 -11.44 -18.78 -3.24
N ARG A 98 -12.42 -19.48 -3.84
CA ARG A 98 -13.82 -19.45 -3.39
C ARG A 98 -13.97 -20.02 -1.98
N GLU A 99 -13.31 -21.13 -1.67
CA GLU A 99 -13.36 -21.70 -0.32
C GLU A 99 -12.85 -20.68 0.72
N ILE A 100 -11.70 -20.05 0.45
CA ILE A 100 -11.06 -19.11 1.39
C ILE A 100 -11.81 -17.78 1.49
N LEU A 101 -12.19 -17.18 0.36
CA LEU A 101 -12.75 -15.82 0.33
C LEU A 101 -14.26 -15.77 0.55
N LYS A 102 -14.96 -16.91 0.51
CA LYS A 102 -16.42 -16.97 0.70
C LYS A 102 -16.83 -17.92 1.83
N ASN A 103 -16.35 -19.15 1.83
CA ASN A 103 -16.82 -20.16 2.79
C ASN A 103 -16.08 -20.06 4.14
N GLN A 104 -14.80 -19.68 4.11
CA GLN A 104 -13.93 -19.49 5.27
C GLN A 104 -13.53 -18.02 5.47
N ASP A 105 -14.30 -17.08 4.92
CA ASP A 105 -13.98 -15.66 4.89
C ASP A 105 -13.71 -15.08 6.29
N HIS A 106 -14.48 -15.50 7.30
CA HIS A 106 -14.31 -15.09 8.69
C HIS A 106 -12.95 -15.50 9.29
N VAL A 107 -12.34 -16.60 8.83
CA VAL A 107 -11.00 -17.03 9.27
C VAL A 107 -9.90 -16.21 8.59
N PHE A 108 -10.10 -15.89 7.30
CA PHE A 108 -9.10 -15.22 6.46
C PHE A 108 -9.35 -13.72 6.24
N CYS A 109 -10.28 -13.12 6.97
CA CYS A 109 -10.68 -11.72 6.78
C CYS A 109 -9.58 -10.72 7.17
N ASN A 110 -8.69 -11.11 8.08
CA ASN A 110 -7.60 -10.26 8.58
C ASN A 110 -6.44 -10.15 7.58
N ARG A 111 -5.80 -8.98 7.54
CA ARG A 111 -4.54 -8.78 6.84
C ARG A 111 -3.35 -9.07 7.76
N PRO A 112 -2.21 -9.53 7.21
CA PRO A 112 -0.97 -9.59 7.98
C PRO A 112 -0.62 -8.20 8.51
N HIS A 113 -0.20 -8.14 9.78
CA HIS A 113 0.29 -6.91 10.39
C HIS A 113 1.58 -6.43 9.71
N ARG A 114 1.65 -5.14 9.38
CA ARG A 114 2.75 -4.53 8.62
C ARG A 114 3.19 -3.24 9.29
N LYS A 115 4.48 -3.13 9.61
CA LYS A 115 5.02 -1.96 10.34
C LYS A 115 4.75 -0.61 9.66
N MET A 116 4.73 -0.58 8.33
CA MET A 116 4.48 0.65 7.58
C MET A 116 3.06 1.19 7.76
N PHE A 117 2.06 0.30 7.87
CA PHE A 117 0.69 0.73 8.14
C PHE A 117 0.53 1.34 9.53
N ASP A 118 1.28 0.85 10.53
CA ASP A 118 1.31 1.49 11.85
C ASP A 118 1.86 2.92 11.79
N ILE A 119 2.89 3.15 10.97
CA ILE A 119 3.55 4.45 10.85
C ILE A 119 2.66 5.46 10.12
N PHE A 120 2.01 5.04 9.03
CA PHE A 120 1.26 5.95 8.15
C PHE A 120 -0.23 6.08 8.51
N TRP A 121 -0.85 5.06 9.10
CA TRP A 121 -2.28 5.05 9.46
C TRP A 121 -2.52 4.93 10.96
N TYR A 122 -1.70 5.63 11.74
CA TYR A 122 -1.95 5.85 13.17
C TYR A 122 -2.13 4.55 13.97
N GLY A 123 -1.26 3.56 13.73
CA GLY A 123 -1.39 2.23 14.32
C GLY A 123 -2.42 1.37 13.61
N SER A 124 -2.45 1.40 12.28
CA SER A 124 -3.33 0.55 11.46
C SER A 124 -4.82 0.78 11.74
N ARG A 125 -5.23 2.06 11.83
CA ARG A 125 -6.62 2.52 12.09
C ARG A 125 -7.41 2.81 10.81
N ASP A 126 -6.94 2.32 9.67
CA ASP A 126 -7.62 2.45 8.39
C ASP A 126 -8.44 1.20 8.04
N VAL A 127 -9.19 1.24 6.94
CA VAL A 127 -10.08 0.14 6.53
C VAL A 127 -9.30 -1.01 5.89
N ALA A 128 -8.18 -0.73 5.24
CA ALA A 128 -7.39 -1.71 4.51
C ALA A 128 -6.52 -2.58 5.44
N SER A 129 -6.04 -2.03 6.56
CA SER A 129 -5.09 -2.72 7.44
C SER A 129 -5.64 -3.11 8.82
N ALA A 130 -6.67 -2.42 9.33
CA ALA A 130 -7.20 -2.73 10.66
C ALA A 130 -7.73 -4.17 10.76
N PRO A 131 -7.48 -4.87 11.88
CA PRO A 131 -8.01 -6.21 12.09
C PRO A 131 -9.54 -6.19 12.17
N TYR A 132 -10.15 -7.23 11.61
CA TYR A 132 -11.57 -7.46 11.69
C TYR A 132 -12.05 -7.49 13.14
N GLY A 133 -13.07 -6.69 13.43
CA GLY A 133 -13.63 -6.54 14.76
C GLY A 133 -14.69 -5.45 14.77
N HIS A 134 -15.18 -5.10 15.96
CA HIS A 134 -16.19 -4.04 16.11
C HIS A 134 -15.72 -2.73 15.47
N TYR A 135 -14.50 -2.29 15.79
CA TYR A 135 -13.87 -1.09 15.20
C TYR A 135 -13.90 -1.09 13.67
N TRP A 136 -13.31 -2.12 13.03
CA TRP A 136 -13.22 -2.22 11.58
C TRP A 136 -14.60 -2.19 10.90
N ARG A 137 -15.60 -2.87 11.49
CA ARG A 137 -16.98 -2.86 10.96
C ARG A 137 -17.57 -1.46 10.98
N GLN A 138 -17.34 -0.68 12.04
CA GLN A 138 -17.83 0.69 12.15
C GLN A 138 -17.18 1.61 11.11
N VAL A 139 -15.85 1.64 11.03
CA VAL A 139 -15.16 2.51 10.04
C VAL A 139 -15.47 2.10 8.60
N LYS A 140 -15.53 0.80 8.30
CA LYS A 140 -15.95 0.31 6.98
C LYS A 140 -17.38 0.71 6.65
N SER A 141 -18.30 0.62 7.62
CA SER A 141 -19.70 1.03 7.44
C SER A 141 -19.79 2.51 7.06
N ILE A 142 -19.03 3.37 7.76
CA ILE A 142 -18.95 4.80 7.45
C ILE A 142 -18.51 5.03 6.01
N CYS A 143 -17.38 4.45 5.58
CA CYS A 143 -16.90 4.59 4.21
C CYS A 143 -17.92 4.08 3.17
N VAL A 144 -18.51 2.90 3.40
CA VAL A 144 -19.48 2.30 2.48
C VAL A 144 -20.75 3.13 2.35
N LEU A 145 -21.32 3.59 3.47
CA LEU A 145 -22.58 4.33 3.45
C LEU A 145 -22.40 5.75 2.92
N HIS A 146 -21.33 6.43 3.33
CA HIS A 146 -21.18 7.87 3.15
C HIS A 146 -20.31 8.28 1.97
N LEU A 147 -19.48 7.38 1.43
CA LEU A 147 -18.62 7.66 0.27
C LEU A 147 -18.89 6.70 -0.90
N LEU A 148 -18.93 5.39 -0.62
CA LEU A 148 -18.94 4.35 -1.66
C LEU A 148 -20.33 3.82 -2.02
N SER A 149 -21.40 4.33 -1.41
CA SER A 149 -22.76 3.88 -1.71
C SER A 149 -23.19 4.34 -3.11
N GLY A 150 -24.04 3.56 -3.78
CA GLY A 150 -24.51 3.91 -5.13
C GLY A 150 -25.10 5.32 -5.21
N LYS A 151 -25.83 5.77 -4.19
CA LYS A 151 -26.36 7.14 -4.11
C LYS A 151 -25.24 8.19 -4.02
N LYS A 152 -24.21 7.96 -3.20
CA LYS A 152 -23.07 8.88 -3.04
C LYS A 152 -22.21 8.94 -4.29
N VAL A 153 -21.89 7.79 -4.89
CA VAL A 153 -21.14 7.70 -6.16
C VAL A 153 -21.87 8.44 -7.29
N GLN A 154 -23.20 8.35 -7.36
CA GLN A 154 -24.00 9.11 -8.34
C GLN A 154 -23.99 10.62 -8.06
N ARG A 155 -23.96 11.03 -6.78
CA ARG A 155 -23.87 12.45 -6.44
C ARG A 155 -22.54 13.05 -6.94
N PHE A 156 -21.42 12.33 -6.83
CA PHE A 156 -20.11 12.73 -7.38
C PHE A 156 -19.99 12.60 -8.91
N ARG A 157 -21.10 12.41 -9.64
CA ARG A 157 -21.10 12.30 -11.10
C ARG A 157 -20.53 13.56 -11.76
N ARG A 158 -20.95 14.74 -11.29
CA ARG A 158 -20.50 16.02 -11.82
C ARG A 158 -18.98 16.18 -11.73
N VAL A 159 -18.39 15.80 -10.59
CA VAL A 159 -16.93 15.83 -10.40
C VAL A 159 -16.23 15.00 -11.49
N ARG A 160 -16.70 13.77 -11.74
CA ARG A 160 -16.10 12.90 -12.78
C ARG A 160 -16.28 13.45 -14.18
N GLU A 161 -17.45 14.01 -14.50
CA GLU A 161 -17.70 14.62 -15.81
C GLU A 161 -16.80 15.85 -16.04
N GLU A 162 -16.62 16.69 -15.03
CA GLU A 162 -15.72 17.86 -15.10
C GLU A 162 -14.25 17.46 -15.25
N GLU A 163 -13.74 16.50 -14.45
CA GLU A 163 -12.35 16.03 -14.60
C GLU A 163 -12.11 15.32 -15.94
N ALA A 164 -13.10 14.58 -16.43
CA ALA A 164 -13.02 13.95 -17.75
C ALA A 164 -13.01 14.98 -18.89
N MET A 165 -13.77 16.09 -18.77
CA MET A 165 -13.70 17.17 -19.77
C MET A 165 -12.33 17.83 -19.80
N ILE A 166 -11.75 18.14 -18.63
CA ILE A 166 -10.39 18.72 -18.54
C ILE A 166 -9.35 17.79 -19.14
N MET A 167 -9.48 16.48 -18.92
CA MET A 167 -8.63 15.48 -19.54
C MET A 167 -8.70 15.56 -21.07
N VAL A 168 -9.91 15.62 -21.64
CA VAL A 168 -10.13 15.70 -23.08
C VAL A 168 -9.57 17.00 -23.65
N GLU A 169 -9.77 18.13 -22.96
CA GLU A 169 -9.21 19.43 -23.35
C GLU A 169 -7.67 19.38 -23.43
N LYS A 170 -6.98 18.84 -22.40
CA LYS A 170 -5.52 18.64 -22.42
C LYS A 170 -5.04 17.80 -23.60
N VAL A 171 -5.79 16.75 -23.95
CA VAL A 171 -5.49 15.92 -25.13
C VAL A 171 -5.70 16.70 -26.42
N MET A 172 -6.78 17.47 -26.52
CA MET A 172 -7.10 18.30 -27.69
C MET A 172 -6.08 19.41 -27.93
N GLU A 173 -5.59 20.08 -26.89
CA GLU A 173 -4.50 21.07 -27.00
C GLU A 173 -3.22 20.45 -27.56
N SER A 174 -2.96 19.18 -27.20
CA SER A 174 -1.81 18.43 -27.69
C SER A 174 -1.94 18.01 -29.17
N CYS A 175 -3.18 17.87 -29.68
CA CYS A 175 -3.42 17.65 -31.12
C CYS A 175 -2.86 18.78 -31.98
N GLY A 176 -3.07 20.04 -31.55
CA GLY A 176 -2.64 21.21 -32.31
C GLY A 176 -1.13 21.39 -32.38
N SER A 177 -0.39 20.78 -31.45
CA SER A 177 1.06 20.86 -31.34
C SER A 177 1.80 19.57 -31.76
N LEU A 178 1.08 18.52 -32.20
CA LEU A 178 1.62 17.19 -32.53
C LEU A 178 2.49 16.58 -31.41
N LYS A 179 2.26 16.98 -30.16
CA LYS A 179 3.02 16.53 -29.00
C LYS A 179 2.46 15.21 -28.47
N ALA A 180 3.34 14.26 -28.16
CA ALA A 180 2.94 13.03 -27.48
C ALA A 180 2.39 13.35 -26.08
N VAL A 181 1.22 12.81 -25.77
CA VAL A 181 0.56 12.91 -24.47
C VAL A 181 0.90 11.67 -23.65
N ASN A 182 1.38 11.87 -22.42
CA ASN A 182 1.54 10.78 -21.46
C ASN A 182 0.20 10.47 -20.80
N LEU A 183 -0.49 9.44 -21.29
CA LEU A 183 -1.77 8.99 -20.75
C LEU A 183 -1.64 8.36 -19.36
N THR A 184 -0.48 7.82 -18.99
CA THR A 184 -0.27 7.28 -17.64
C THR A 184 -0.38 8.39 -16.61
N ASP A 185 0.34 9.50 -16.81
CA ASP A 185 0.30 10.64 -15.89
C ASP A 185 -1.09 11.28 -15.91
N LEU A 186 -1.67 11.43 -17.11
CA LEU A 186 -2.99 12.04 -17.29
C LEU A 186 -4.11 11.26 -16.56
N PHE A 187 -4.12 9.92 -16.66
CA PHE A 187 -5.12 9.11 -15.94
C PHE A 187 -4.90 9.10 -14.44
N SER A 188 -3.64 9.14 -13.99
CA SER A 188 -3.31 9.29 -12.57
C SER A 188 -3.79 10.63 -12.02
N ASP A 189 -3.55 11.73 -12.74
CA ASP A 189 -4.00 13.08 -12.37
C ASP A 189 -5.53 13.12 -12.26
N VAL A 190 -6.25 12.62 -13.27
CA VAL A 190 -7.72 12.61 -13.28
C VAL A 190 -8.28 11.77 -12.13
N THR A 191 -7.70 10.59 -11.89
CA THR A 191 -8.14 9.72 -10.78
C THR A 191 -7.93 10.41 -9.45
N ASN A 192 -6.76 11.02 -9.26
CA ASN A 192 -6.45 11.81 -8.07
C ASN A 192 -7.42 12.97 -7.91
N ASP A 193 -7.65 13.79 -8.94
CA ASP A 193 -8.52 14.97 -8.83
C ASP A 193 -9.96 14.58 -8.51
N ILE A 194 -10.44 13.45 -9.05
CA ILE A 194 -11.75 12.88 -8.70
C ILE A 194 -11.79 12.50 -7.22
N VAL A 195 -10.79 11.77 -6.72
CA VAL A 195 -10.71 11.39 -5.30
C VAL A 195 -10.61 12.63 -4.42
N CYS A 196 -9.78 13.61 -4.80
CA CYS A 196 -9.63 14.85 -4.07
C CYS A 196 -10.90 15.63 -3.90
N ARG A 197 -11.56 15.88 -5.00
CA ARG A 197 -12.81 16.63 -4.95
C ARG A 197 -13.92 15.86 -4.25
N SER A 198 -13.86 14.52 -4.25
CA SER A 198 -14.88 13.70 -3.58
C SER A 198 -14.65 13.58 -2.07
N VAL A 199 -13.39 13.53 -1.63
CA VAL A 199 -13.04 13.26 -0.24
C VAL A 199 -12.74 14.53 0.54
N ILE A 200 -11.98 15.48 -0.02
CA ILE A 200 -11.55 16.73 0.65
C ILE A 200 -12.04 18.01 -0.05
N GLY A 201 -13.00 17.89 -0.97
CA GLY A 201 -13.76 19.01 -1.53
C GLY A 201 -13.07 19.84 -2.62
N ARG A 202 -11.76 19.67 -2.84
CA ARG A 202 -10.98 20.45 -3.83
C ARG A 202 -9.91 19.63 -4.53
N ARG A 203 -9.39 20.14 -5.65
CA ARG A 203 -8.15 19.62 -6.25
C ARG A 203 -6.96 20.06 -5.43
N TYR A 204 -5.92 19.24 -5.40
CA TYR A 204 -4.62 19.66 -4.93
C TYR A 204 -3.65 19.64 -6.09
N GLU A 205 -3.03 20.79 -6.35
CA GLU A 205 -1.91 20.84 -7.29
C GLU A 205 -0.84 19.89 -6.76
N GLY A 206 -0.56 18.82 -7.53
CA GLY A 206 0.26 17.70 -7.08
C GLY A 206 1.69 18.06 -6.70
N SER A 207 2.14 19.31 -6.74
CA SER A 207 3.50 19.68 -6.39
C SER A 207 3.83 19.50 -4.90
N VAL A 208 2.90 19.79 -3.99
CA VAL A 208 3.18 19.80 -2.54
C VAL A 208 3.24 18.38 -1.95
N LEU A 209 2.34 17.48 -2.36
CA LEU A 209 2.22 16.14 -1.79
C LEU A 209 2.86 15.02 -2.61
N ARG A 210 3.22 15.26 -3.87
CA ARG A 210 3.80 14.22 -4.73
C ARG A 210 5.08 13.61 -4.17
N GLY A 211 5.92 14.41 -3.51
CA GLY A 211 7.13 13.89 -2.84
C GLY A 211 6.80 12.91 -1.70
N PRO A 212 6.05 13.35 -0.67
CA PRO A 212 5.57 12.48 0.39
C PRO A 212 4.78 11.26 -0.09
N MET A 213 3.86 11.42 -1.04
CA MET A 213 3.04 10.32 -1.58
C MET A 213 3.88 9.29 -2.36
N SER A 214 4.81 9.74 -3.21
CA SER A 214 5.74 8.84 -3.91
C SER A 214 6.57 8.01 -2.93
N MET A 215 7.02 8.62 -1.83
CA MET A 215 7.80 7.90 -0.81
C MET A 215 6.92 6.95 0.01
N LEU A 216 5.67 7.33 0.29
CA LEU A 216 4.69 6.45 0.93
C LEU A 216 4.50 5.16 0.12
N GLU A 217 4.31 5.25 -1.19
CA GLU A 217 4.18 4.07 -2.06
C GLU A 217 5.43 3.18 -2.03
N GLU A 218 6.62 3.78 -2.09
CA GLU A 218 7.89 3.05 -1.96
C GLU A 218 7.92 2.26 -0.65
N PHE A 219 7.49 2.86 0.47
CA PHE A 219 7.42 2.18 1.76
C PHE A 219 6.34 1.10 1.81
N LEU A 220 5.19 1.29 1.17
CA LEU A 220 4.14 0.28 1.09
C LEU A 220 4.57 -0.95 0.26
N GLY A 221 5.39 -0.73 -0.78
CA GLY A 221 6.02 -1.80 -1.56
C GLY A 221 7.23 -2.44 -0.87
N ALA A 222 7.85 -1.74 0.09
CA ALA A 222 9.05 -2.22 0.75
C ALA A 222 8.82 -3.46 1.62
N SER A 223 9.77 -4.40 1.55
CA SER A 223 9.80 -5.56 2.45
C SER A 223 10.50 -5.20 3.76
N VAL A 224 9.74 -5.11 4.85
CA VAL A 224 10.29 -4.91 6.19
C VAL A 224 10.64 -6.25 6.81
N ILE A 225 11.94 -6.52 7.02
CA ILE A 225 12.40 -7.81 7.56
C ILE A 225 11.82 -8.13 8.94
N GLY A 226 11.58 -7.09 9.76
CA GLY A 226 10.97 -7.20 11.08
C GLY A 226 9.55 -7.78 11.07
N ASP A 227 8.78 -7.58 9.99
CA ASP A 227 7.44 -8.14 9.85
C ASP A 227 7.47 -9.68 9.77
N TYR A 228 8.56 -10.24 9.24
CA TYR A 228 8.74 -11.68 9.03
C TYR A 228 9.61 -12.33 10.11
N ILE A 229 10.61 -11.58 10.60
CA ILE A 229 11.61 -12.04 11.57
C ILE A 229 11.70 -10.97 12.68
N PRO A 230 10.83 -11.03 13.72
CA PRO A 230 10.64 -9.93 14.67
C PRO A 230 11.91 -9.48 15.43
N TRP A 231 12.83 -10.40 15.71
CA TRP A 231 14.08 -10.07 16.40
C TRP A 231 15.08 -9.28 15.50
N LEU A 232 14.80 -9.16 14.20
CA LEU A 232 15.52 -8.31 13.25
C LEU A 232 14.83 -6.97 12.98
N ASP A 233 13.78 -6.59 13.73
CA ASP A 233 13.11 -5.29 13.56
C ASP A 233 14.06 -4.09 13.69
N TRP A 234 15.11 -4.23 14.49
CA TRP A 234 16.13 -3.19 14.67
C TRP A 234 16.84 -2.79 13.38
N VAL A 235 16.88 -3.66 12.36
CA VAL A 235 17.50 -3.37 11.05
C VAL A 235 16.85 -2.15 10.40
N GLY A 236 15.52 -2.02 10.50
CA GLY A 236 14.77 -0.87 9.96
C GLY A 236 15.09 0.47 10.66
N ARG A 237 15.63 0.41 11.88
CA ARG A 237 16.14 1.61 12.60
C ARG A 237 17.54 1.96 12.12
N VAL A 238 18.42 0.97 12.01
CA VAL A 238 19.83 1.17 11.65
C VAL A 238 20.00 1.60 10.21
N ASN A 239 19.19 1.07 9.28
CA ASN A 239 19.22 1.50 7.88
C ASN A 239 18.44 2.81 7.62
N GLY A 240 17.88 3.44 8.66
CA GLY A 240 17.15 4.71 8.58
C GLY A 240 15.74 4.62 7.97
N MET A 241 15.26 3.44 7.59
CA MET A 241 13.96 3.25 6.93
C MET A 241 12.80 3.75 7.80
N TYR A 242 12.79 3.41 9.10
CA TYR A 242 11.75 3.88 10.03
C TYR A 242 11.82 5.38 10.29
N GLY A 243 13.02 5.98 10.25
CA GLY A 243 13.19 7.43 10.37
C GLY A 243 12.61 8.16 9.17
N ARG A 244 12.94 7.71 7.95
CA ARG A 244 12.38 8.27 6.71
C ARG A 244 10.85 8.12 6.65
N ALA A 245 10.33 6.93 6.97
CA ALA A 245 8.88 6.69 6.99
C ALA A 245 8.16 7.62 7.98
N LYS A 246 8.70 7.82 9.19
CA LYS A 246 8.13 8.77 10.16
C LYS A 246 8.20 10.23 9.70
N CYS A 247 9.26 10.62 9.00
CA CYS A 247 9.37 11.96 8.43
C CYS A 247 8.29 12.21 7.36
N VAL A 248 8.04 11.23 6.49
CA VAL A 248 6.97 11.29 5.49
C VAL A 248 5.60 11.28 6.17
N ALA A 249 5.39 10.41 7.16
CA ALA A 249 4.15 10.37 7.93
C ALA A 249 3.85 11.71 8.61
N LYS A 250 4.87 12.43 9.12
CA LYS A 250 4.69 13.76 9.70
C LYS A 250 4.23 14.80 8.68
N GLN A 251 4.81 14.80 7.47
CA GLN A 251 4.40 15.72 6.40
C GLN A 251 2.95 15.47 5.96
N LEU A 252 2.56 14.20 5.85
CA LEU A 252 1.19 13.80 5.54
C LEU A 252 0.22 14.14 6.68
N ASP A 253 0.65 13.96 7.93
CA ASP A 253 -0.13 14.31 9.12
C ASP A 253 -0.41 15.80 9.21
N GLU A 254 0.60 16.64 8.98
CA GLU A 254 0.49 18.10 8.93
C GLU A 254 -0.46 18.54 7.83
N PHE A 255 -0.34 17.96 6.64
CA PHE A 255 -1.28 18.20 5.54
C PHE A 255 -2.73 17.85 5.91
N LEU A 256 -2.96 16.67 6.47
CA LEU A 256 -4.30 16.25 6.88
C LEU A 256 -4.85 17.12 8.02
N ASP A 257 -4.00 17.63 8.90
CA ASP A 257 -4.42 18.59 9.92
C ASP A 257 -4.87 19.92 9.30
N GLU A 258 -4.16 20.44 8.30
CA GLU A 258 -4.59 21.62 7.55
C GLU A 258 -5.94 21.42 6.87
N VAL A 259 -6.14 20.26 6.21
CA VAL A 259 -7.42 19.88 5.59
C VAL A 259 -8.54 19.91 6.62
N VAL A 260 -8.37 19.21 7.75
CA VAL A 260 -9.42 19.13 8.78
C VAL A 260 -9.70 20.50 9.39
N ASP A 261 -8.66 21.29 9.69
CA ASP A 261 -8.81 22.61 10.29
C ASP A 261 -9.53 23.60 9.36
N GLU A 262 -9.25 23.54 8.06
CA GLU A 262 -9.94 24.35 7.06
C GLU A 262 -11.45 24.06 7.04
N HIS A 263 -11.85 22.79 6.98
CA HIS A 263 -13.27 22.41 6.98
C HIS A 263 -13.96 22.81 8.30
N VAL A 264 -13.27 22.69 9.44
CA VAL A 264 -13.78 23.16 10.74
C VAL A 264 -13.99 24.68 10.74
N ARG A 265 -13.05 25.46 10.19
CA ARG A 265 -13.15 26.93 10.10
C ARG A 265 -14.28 27.37 9.18
N MET A 266 -14.38 26.79 7.98
CA MET A 266 -15.43 27.10 7.01
C MET A 266 -16.81 26.86 7.62
N ARG A 267 -16.99 25.71 8.30
CA ARG A 267 -18.26 25.37 8.95
C ARG A 267 -18.64 26.28 10.12
N ASN A 268 -17.66 26.85 10.83
CA ASN A 268 -17.92 27.78 11.92
C ASN A 268 -18.27 29.19 11.41
N HIS A 269 -17.78 29.58 10.23
CA HIS A 269 -18.12 30.86 9.59
C HIS A 269 -19.50 30.86 8.91
N ASP A 270 -19.94 29.72 8.36
CA ASP A 270 -21.23 29.58 7.65
C ASP A 270 -22.45 29.36 8.58
N GLY A 271 -22.29 29.62 9.89
CA GLY A 271 -23.31 29.40 10.92
C GLY A 271 -24.60 30.24 10.81
N ASP A 272 -24.80 31.04 9.76
CA ASP A 272 -25.98 31.90 9.60
C ASP A 272 -26.55 32.01 8.17
N VAL A 273 -26.09 31.19 7.22
CA VAL A 273 -26.68 31.16 5.87
C VAL A 273 -27.01 29.73 5.47
N VAL A 274 -28.23 29.30 5.81
CA VAL A 274 -28.92 28.25 5.06
C VAL A 274 -29.27 28.82 3.68
N ASN A 275 -28.29 28.87 2.78
CA ASN A 275 -28.51 28.93 1.33
C ASN A 275 -27.68 27.77 0.77
N GLY A 276 -28.26 26.70 0.25
CA GLY A 276 -29.16 26.78 -0.90
C GLY A 276 -28.34 27.03 -2.17
N GLY A 277 -27.40 26.15 -2.50
CA GLY A 277 -26.64 26.24 -3.75
C GLY A 277 -25.56 25.17 -3.91
N ASP A 278 -25.96 23.98 -4.37
CA ASP A 278 -25.17 23.08 -5.26
C ASP A 278 -23.75 22.60 -4.84
N MET A 279 -23.21 22.94 -3.66
CA MET A 279 -22.00 22.29 -3.15
C MET A 279 -22.35 20.96 -2.50
N GLN A 280 -21.86 19.89 -3.12
CA GLN A 280 -21.94 18.54 -2.58
C GLN A 280 -20.99 18.41 -1.40
N ASN A 281 -21.51 18.21 -0.17
CA ASN A 281 -20.68 17.87 0.99
C ASN A 281 -19.70 16.75 0.63
N ASP A 282 -18.41 17.01 0.83
CA ASP A 282 -17.36 16.03 0.66
C ASP A 282 -17.30 15.07 1.86
N PHE A 283 -16.33 14.16 1.85
CA PHE A 283 -16.22 13.16 2.90
C PHE A 283 -15.76 13.75 4.24
N VAL A 284 -14.91 14.78 4.25
CA VAL A 284 -14.47 15.45 5.49
C VAL A 284 -15.65 16.10 6.18
N ASP A 285 -16.50 16.81 5.43
CA ASP A 285 -17.74 17.41 5.95
C ASP A 285 -18.64 16.37 6.63
N ILE A 286 -18.80 15.21 5.97
CA ILE A 286 -19.62 14.12 6.49
C ILE A 286 -18.99 13.50 7.74
N LEU A 287 -17.67 13.30 7.78
CA LEU A 287 -16.98 12.78 8.96
C LEU A 287 -17.09 13.76 10.15
N LEU A 288 -16.99 15.06 9.90
CA LEU A 288 -17.21 16.10 10.91
C LEU A 288 -18.67 16.14 11.38
N GLU A 289 -19.64 15.89 10.51
CA GLU A 289 -21.05 15.74 10.88
C GLU A 289 -21.29 14.52 11.76
N ILE A 290 -20.75 13.35 11.36
CA ILE A 290 -20.82 12.11 12.15
C ILE A 290 -20.18 12.32 13.53
N GLN A 291 -19.00 12.94 13.60
CA GLN A 291 -18.33 13.22 14.87
C GLN A 291 -19.21 14.04 15.84
N LYS A 292 -19.97 15.02 15.33
CA LYS A 292 -20.90 15.81 16.16
C LYS A 292 -22.09 14.97 16.67
N THR A 293 -22.69 14.16 15.78
CA THR A 293 -23.89 13.36 16.12
C THR A 293 -23.56 12.14 16.98
N SER A 294 -22.37 11.55 16.82
CA SER A 294 -21.89 10.37 17.56
C SER A 294 -21.52 10.64 19.02
N SER A 295 -21.74 11.86 19.54
CA SER A 295 -21.64 12.17 20.97
C SER A 295 -22.56 11.31 21.86
N THR A 296 -23.49 10.57 21.27
CA THR A 296 -24.46 9.67 21.93
C THR A 296 -24.25 8.17 21.65
N THR A 297 -23.25 7.78 20.85
CA THR A 297 -22.99 6.37 20.47
C THR A 297 -21.68 5.82 21.05
N ASP A 298 -21.60 4.50 21.29
CA ASP A 298 -20.41 3.80 21.82
C ASP A 298 -19.14 3.92 20.94
N PHE A 299 -19.28 4.35 19.68
CA PHE A 299 -18.19 4.57 18.75
C PHE A 299 -18.09 6.04 18.38
N GLN A 300 -16.92 6.66 18.61
CA GLN A 300 -16.65 8.05 18.28
C GLN A 300 -15.55 8.14 17.22
N VAL A 301 -15.83 8.90 16.16
CA VAL A 301 -14.84 9.25 15.14
C VAL A 301 -13.98 10.39 15.70
N ASP A 302 -12.83 10.05 16.27
CA ASP A 302 -11.84 11.05 16.67
C ASP A 302 -11.09 11.61 15.44
N ARG A 303 -10.30 12.66 15.66
CA ARG A 303 -9.50 13.31 14.61
C ARG A 303 -8.50 12.34 13.97
N THR A 304 -7.92 11.42 14.73
CA THR A 304 -6.95 10.44 14.25
C THR A 304 -7.62 9.43 13.30
N ILE A 305 -8.80 8.93 13.64
CA ILE A 305 -9.60 8.05 12.79
C ILE A 305 -10.00 8.79 11.53
N MET A 306 -10.45 10.04 11.64
CA MET A 306 -10.79 10.86 10.49
C MET A 306 -9.61 11.00 9.51
N LYS A 307 -8.43 11.37 10.01
CA LYS A 307 -7.21 11.45 9.19
C LYS A 307 -6.84 10.10 8.58
N ALA A 308 -6.94 9.01 9.33
CA ALA A 308 -6.70 7.66 8.81
C ALA A 308 -7.65 7.30 7.65
N LEU A 309 -8.93 7.67 7.77
CA LEU A 309 -9.93 7.40 6.74
C LEU A 309 -9.78 8.30 5.51
N ILE A 310 -9.36 9.55 5.67
CA ILE A 310 -9.05 10.44 4.53
C ILE A 310 -7.84 9.90 3.77
N MET A 311 -6.78 9.53 4.50
CA MET A 311 -5.52 9.01 3.96
C MET A 311 -5.67 7.65 3.24
N GLN A 312 -6.72 6.90 3.56
CA GLN A 312 -6.98 5.58 2.97
C GLN A 312 -7.27 5.63 1.46
N PHE A 313 -7.86 6.71 0.98
CA PHE A 313 -8.20 6.89 -0.43
C PHE A 313 -6.96 7.40 -1.18
N ASP A 314 -6.78 7.02 -2.45
CA ASP A 314 -5.54 7.24 -3.19
C ASP A 314 -5.39 8.72 -3.62
N TRP A 315 -4.18 9.29 -3.48
CA TRP A 315 -3.89 10.72 -3.59
C TRP A 315 -2.68 11.11 -4.48
N THR A 316 -2.26 10.24 -5.40
CA THR A 316 -1.36 10.43 -6.58
C THR A 316 -0.20 9.43 -6.65
N VAL A 317 0.08 9.02 -7.90
CA VAL A 317 1.11 8.10 -8.37
C VAL A 317 2.41 8.86 -8.71
N PRO A 318 3.61 8.30 -8.51
CA PRO A 318 4.87 8.90 -8.93
C PRO A 318 4.97 8.97 -10.45
N ALA A 319 4.98 10.18 -11.00
CA ALA A 319 5.38 10.41 -12.38
C ALA A 319 6.91 10.32 -12.53
N GLY A 320 7.35 9.41 -13.41
CA GLY A 320 8.70 9.36 -13.98
C GLY A 320 9.65 8.32 -13.38
N VAL A 321 9.57 7.07 -13.83
CA VAL A 321 10.68 6.09 -13.71
C VAL A 321 11.01 5.53 -15.09
N VAL A 322 12.16 5.95 -15.62
CA VAL A 322 12.72 5.44 -16.88
C VAL A 322 13.64 4.26 -16.55
N GLY A 323 13.39 3.09 -17.13
CA GLY A 323 14.27 1.93 -16.99
C GLY A 323 13.92 0.78 -17.93
N ASP A 324 14.95 0.33 -18.65
CA ASP A 324 15.01 -0.49 -19.87
C ASP A 324 14.07 -1.72 -20.01
N GLN A 325 14.01 -2.15 -21.27
CA GLN A 325 13.10 -2.96 -22.08
C GLN A 325 12.35 -4.17 -21.50
N THR A 326 11.33 -4.55 -22.29
CA THR A 326 10.33 -5.63 -22.19
C THR A 326 9.19 -5.39 -21.21
N PHE A 327 7.97 -5.52 -21.75
CA PHE A 327 6.65 -5.30 -21.13
C PHE A 327 6.63 -5.73 -19.65
N CYS A 328 6.86 -4.78 -18.75
CA CYS A 328 6.77 -4.97 -17.31
C CYS A 328 5.70 -4.04 -16.76
N LEU A 329 4.79 -4.59 -15.96
CA LEU A 329 3.97 -3.82 -15.03
C LEU A 329 4.86 -3.50 -13.82
N SER A 330 4.75 -2.30 -13.24
CA SER A 330 5.41 -2.01 -11.96
C SER A 330 4.53 -2.57 -10.84
N GLU A 331 5.11 -3.39 -9.96
CA GLU A 331 4.42 -3.85 -8.75
C GLU A 331 4.20 -2.64 -7.82
N THR A 332 2.94 -2.26 -7.61
CA THR A 332 2.52 -1.26 -6.62
C THR A 332 1.52 -1.92 -5.67
N THR A 333 1.62 -1.60 -4.38
CA THR A 333 0.69 -2.10 -3.36
C THR A 333 -0.59 -1.27 -3.41
N GLY A 334 -1.57 -1.66 -4.23
CA GLY A 334 -2.83 -0.91 -4.38
C GLY A 334 -3.69 -1.36 -5.56
N LEU A 335 -4.91 -0.81 -5.67
CA LEU A 335 -5.92 -1.15 -6.69
C LEU A 335 -5.52 -0.73 -8.12
N THR A 336 -4.48 0.09 -8.28
CA THR A 336 -4.03 0.58 -9.58
C THR A 336 -2.66 -0.03 -9.91
N VAL A 337 -2.64 -0.94 -10.88
CA VAL A 337 -1.41 -1.55 -11.41
C VAL A 337 -0.90 -0.66 -12.55
N HIS A 338 0.28 -0.05 -12.37
CA HIS A 338 0.85 0.82 -13.40
C HIS A 338 1.70 0.02 -14.39
N ARG A 339 1.70 0.47 -15.65
CA ARG A 339 2.69 0.03 -16.63
C ARG A 339 4.01 0.71 -16.30
N LYS A 340 5.11 -0.06 -16.28
CA LYS A 340 6.47 0.48 -16.13
C LYS A 340 6.82 1.45 -17.27
N LEU A 341 6.15 1.33 -18.42
CA LEU A 341 6.30 2.24 -19.56
C LEU A 341 5.10 3.20 -19.63
N PRO A 342 5.34 4.52 -19.79
CA PRO A 342 4.27 5.48 -19.96
C PRO A 342 3.49 5.17 -21.25
N LEU A 343 2.16 5.19 -21.15
CA LEU A 343 1.30 5.04 -22.30
C LEU A 343 1.30 6.37 -23.06
N LEU A 344 2.12 6.48 -24.10
CA LEU A 344 2.15 7.68 -24.94
C LEU A 344 1.10 7.59 -26.05
N ALA A 345 0.31 8.65 -26.21
CA ALA A 345 -0.62 8.81 -27.31
C ALA A 345 -0.24 10.02 -28.17
N LEU A 346 -0.25 9.82 -29.49
CA LEU A 346 -0.18 10.92 -30.46
C LEU A 346 -1.59 11.19 -30.94
N ALA A 347 -2.14 12.33 -30.52
CA ALA A 347 -3.48 12.72 -30.90
C ALA A 347 -3.43 13.36 -32.30
N SER A 348 -4.26 12.86 -33.22
CA SER A 348 -4.41 13.41 -34.56
C SER A 348 -5.86 13.87 -34.77
N PRO A 349 -6.09 15.03 -35.39
CA PRO A 349 -7.44 15.53 -35.62
C PRO A 349 -8.20 14.60 -36.58
N HIS A 350 -9.40 14.19 -36.17
CA HIS A 350 -10.27 13.39 -37.02
C HIS A 350 -10.94 14.30 -38.08
N VAL A 351 -10.39 14.30 -39.29
CA VAL A 351 -11.01 14.98 -40.43
C VAL A 351 -12.12 14.09 -40.96
N LYS A 352 -13.39 14.43 -40.69
CA LYS A 352 -14.52 13.80 -41.38
C LYS A 352 -14.39 14.14 -42.87
N SER A 353 -14.14 13.13 -43.71
CA SER A 353 -14.26 13.27 -45.15
C SER A 353 -15.70 13.63 -45.48
N SER A 354 -15.94 14.85 -45.95
CA SER A 354 -17.22 15.22 -46.55
C SER A 354 -17.41 14.37 -47.81
N LYS A 355 -18.34 13.42 -47.76
CA LYS A 355 -18.92 12.84 -48.96
C LYS A 355 -20.19 13.58 -49.31
#